data_AF-A0A1F8QLC9-F1
#
_entry.id   AF-A0A1F8QLC9-F1
#
_cell.length_a   1.000
_cell.length_b   1.000
_cell.length_c   1.000
_cell.angle_alpha   90.00
_cell.angle_beta   90.00
_cell.angle_gamma   90.00
#
_symmetry.space_group_name_H-M   'P 1'
#
loop_
_entity.id
_entity.type
_entity.pdbx_description
1 polymer ?
#
loop_
_entity_poly.entity_id
_entity_poly.type
_entity_poly.pdbx_seq_one_letter_code
_entity_poly.pdbx_strand_id
1 'polypeptide(L)'
;MCRVLYSILGDWDEAEDQALETFVRLHRRPPADRERLGGWLYRVASNQALNALRARRRRQRYEEEAGHLALESHPSEDPAAVVEQDQERQRARTALGRIKPRSAQMLILRHSGMSYAEIAGAVGVSPASVGALLARAQAEFEQAFSRAIG
;
A
#
# COMPACT_ATOMS: atom_id res chain seq x y z
N MET A 1 -0.98 -2.35 12.31
CA MET A 1 -0.97 -3.13 11.04
C MET A 1 -2.23 -2.93 10.22
N CYS A 2 -3.44 -3.22 10.71
CA CYS A 2 -4.67 -3.07 9.90
C CYS A 2 -4.84 -1.66 9.30
N ARG A 3 -4.58 -0.60 10.07
CA ARG A 3 -4.55 0.78 9.54
C ARG A 3 -3.57 0.99 8.37
N VAL A 4 -2.40 0.33 8.41
CA VAL A 4 -1.42 0.36 7.31
C VAL A 4 -2.03 -0.29 6.07
N LEU A 5 -2.63 -1.47 6.23
CA LEU A 5 -3.23 -2.23 5.14
C LEU A 5 -4.45 -1.51 4.56
N TYR A 6 -5.30 -0.92 5.40
CA TYR A 6 -6.43 -0.08 4.97
C TYR A 6 -5.98 1.13 4.14
N SER A 7 -4.86 1.76 4.49
CA SER A 7 -4.32 2.87 3.69
C SER A 7 -3.96 2.46 2.25
N ILE A 8 -3.65 1.17 2.04
CA ILE A 8 -3.30 0.59 0.73
C ILE A 8 -4.54 0.09 0.01
N LEU A 9 -5.37 -0.68 0.71
CA LEU A 9 -6.46 -1.47 0.14
C LEU A 9 -7.77 -0.69 0.03
N GLY A 10 -8.01 0.22 0.97
CA GLY A 10 -9.25 0.99 1.07
C GLY A 10 -10.45 0.23 1.63
N ASP A 11 -10.23 -0.98 2.11
CA ASP A 11 -11.24 -1.89 2.65
C ASP A 11 -10.74 -2.42 4.00
N TRP A 12 -11.59 -2.38 5.03
CA TRP A 12 -11.24 -2.82 6.38
C TRP A 12 -11.27 -4.34 6.52
N ASP A 13 -12.25 -5.00 5.91
CA ASP A 13 -12.39 -6.46 5.97
C ASP A 13 -11.18 -7.11 5.27
N GLU A 14 -10.81 -6.61 4.09
CA GLU A 14 -9.62 -7.09 3.40
C GLU A 14 -8.33 -6.77 4.18
N ALA A 15 -8.26 -5.62 4.85
CA ALA A 15 -7.12 -5.27 5.68
C ALA A 15 -6.96 -6.22 6.88
N GLU A 16 -8.07 -6.64 7.50
CA GLU A 16 -8.08 -7.63 8.58
C GLU A 16 -7.69 -9.02 8.09
N ASP A 17 -8.22 -9.45 6.94
CA ASP A 17 -7.86 -10.73 6.33
C ASP A 17 -6.36 -10.81 5.99
N GLN A 18 -5.80 -9.76 5.40
CA GLN A 18 -4.36 -9.71 5.10
C GLN A 18 -3.50 -9.67 6.37
N ALA A 19 -3.98 -9.02 7.43
CA ALA A 19 -3.32 -9.03 8.74
C ALA A 19 -3.29 -10.45 9.32
N LEU A 20 -4.43 -11.15 9.29
CA LEU A 20 -4.56 -12.52 9.78
C LEU A 20 -3.65 -13.48 9.01
N GLU A 21 -3.68 -13.42 7.67
CA GLU A 21 -2.82 -14.22 6.80
C GLU A 21 -1.32 -13.97 7.09
N THR A 22 -0.94 -12.74 7.41
CA THR A 22 0.43 -12.41 7.83
C THR A 22 0.81 -13.12 9.14
N PHE A 23 -0.09 -13.15 10.14
CA PHE A 23 0.15 -13.86 11.39
C PHE A 23 0.19 -15.38 11.21
N VAL A 24 -0.64 -15.94 10.33
CA VAL A 24 -0.57 -17.36 9.96
C VAL A 24 0.78 -17.70 9.35
N ARG A 25 1.32 -16.85 8.47
CA ARG A 25 2.68 -17.02 7.92
C ARG A 25 3.77 -16.93 8.98
N LEU A 26 3.65 -15.99 9.92
CA LEU A 26 4.56 -15.89 11.05
C LEU A 26 4.61 -17.21 11.83
N HIS A 27 3.45 -17.77 12.15
CA HIS A 27 3.36 -19.00 12.91
C HIS A 27 3.98 -20.20 12.16
N ARG A 28 3.75 -20.29 10.84
CA ARG A 28 4.28 -21.39 10.01
C ARG A 28 5.77 -21.25 9.69
N ARG A 29 6.26 -20.03 9.51
CA ARG A 29 7.63 -19.73 9.04
C ARG A 29 8.16 -18.46 9.71
N PRO A 30 8.53 -18.53 11.00
CA PRO A 30 9.03 -17.35 11.70
C PRO A 30 10.38 -16.90 11.13
N PRO A 31 10.67 -15.59 11.13
CA PRO A 31 11.99 -15.10 10.77
C PRO A 31 13.04 -15.62 11.76
N ALA A 32 14.26 -15.89 11.25
CA ALA A 32 15.39 -16.34 12.07
C ALA A 32 15.78 -15.30 13.13
N ASP A 33 15.72 -14.02 12.75
CA ASP A 33 15.95 -12.88 13.64
C ASP A 33 14.62 -12.39 14.22
N ARG A 34 14.40 -12.67 15.50
CA ARG A 34 13.18 -12.27 16.23
C ARG A 34 13.23 -10.82 16.72
N GLU A 35 14.42 -10.22 16.86
CA GLU A 35 14.55 -8.82 17.27
C GLU A 35 13.98 -7.87 16.21
N ARG A 36 13.95 -8.32 14.96
CA ARG A 36 13.37 -7.57 13.81
C ARG A 36 11.97 -8.04 13.40
N LEU A 37 11.27 -8.77 14.28
CA LEU A 37 9.96 -9.33 13.99
C LEU A 37 8.94 -8.28 13.56
N GLY A 38 8.89 -7.13 14.23
CA GLY A 38 7.97 -6.04 13.88
C GLY A 38 8.19 -5.52 12.45
N GLY A 39 9.44 -5.24 12.08
CA GLY A 39 9.79 -4.82 10.72
C GLY A 39 9.49 -5.90 9.68
N TRP A 40 9.70 -7.18 10.01
CA TRP A 40 9.34 -8.29 9.14
C TRP A 40 7.83 -8.40 8.91
N LEU A 41 7.01 -8.27 9.96
CA LEU A 41 5.54 -8.31 9.84
C LEU A 41 5.03 -7.22 8.93
N TYR A 42 5.48 -5.98 9.16
CA TYR A 42 5.07 -4.85 8.33
C TYR A 42 5.55 -4.98 6.88
N ARG A 43 6.76 -5.53 6.66
CA ARG A 43 7.23 -5.85 5.31
C ARG A 43 6.28 -6.80 4.59
N VAL A 44 5.98 -7.93 5.22
CA VAL A 44 5.18 -9.01 4.62
C VAL A 44 3.78 -8.50 4.32
N ALA A 45 3.12 -7.89 5.32
CA ALA A 45 1.76 -7.40 5.20
C ALA A 45 1.64 -6.31 4.13
N SER A 46 2.52 -5.28 4.16
CA SER A 46 2.46 -4.21 3.17
C SER A 46 2.80 -4.68 1.75
N ASN A 47 3.71 -5.67 1.59
CA ASN A 47 3.97 -6.27 0.29
C ASN A 47 2.75 -7.00 -0.27
N GLN A 48 2.05 -7.77 0.56
CA GLN A 48 0.82 -8.46 0.15
C GLN A 48 -0.26 -7.47 -0.28
N ALA A 49 -0.52 -6.43 0.53
CA ALA A 49 -1.50 -5.41 0.20
C ALA A 49 -1.14 -4.63 -1.08
N LEU A 50 0.12 -4.26 -1.26
CA LEU A 50 0.58 -3.59 -2.49
C LEU A 50 0.48 -4.51 -3.72
N ASN A 51 0.67 -5.82 -3.55
CA ASN A 51 0.49 -6.79 -4.63
C ASN A 51 -0.99 -6.94 -4.99
N ALA A 52 -1.89 -6.98 -4.00
CA ALA A 52 -3.33 -7.01 -4.21
C ALA A 52 -3.81 -5.75 -4.94
N LEU A 53 -3.37 -4.56 -4.51
CA LEU A 53 -3.65 -3.29 -5.18
C LEU A 53 -3.20 -3.29 -6.65
N ARG A 54 -2.00 -3.80 -6.94
CA ARG A 54 -1.51 -3.93 -8.33
C ARG A 54 -2.30 -4.94 -9.14
N ALA A 55 -2.71 -6.05 -8.53
CA ALA A 55 -3.51 -7.07 -9.19
C ALA A 55 -4.89 -6.52 -9.57
N ARG A 56 -5.55 -5.78 -8.67
CA ARG A 56 -6.79 -5.04 -8.94
C ARG A 56 -6.65 -4.12 -10.15
N ARG A 57 -5.60 -3.29 -10.16
CA ARG A 57 -5.33 -2.39 -11.29
C ARG A 57 -5.10 -3.12 -12.61
N ARG A 58 -4.38 -4.25 -12.60
CA ARG A 58 -4.18 -5.06 -13.83
C ARG A 58 -5.50 -5.63 -14.33
N ARG A 59 -6.34 -6.17 -13.45
CA ARG A 59 -7.68 -6.68 -13.82
C ARG A 59 -8.56 -5.59 -14.42
N GLN A 60 -8.65 -4.44 -13.74
CA GLN A 60 -9.41 -3.29 -14.25
C GLN A 60 -8.94 -2.89 -15.67
N ARG A 61 -7.63 -2.82 -15.90
CA ARG A 61 -7.08 -2.53 -17.23
C ARG A 61 -7.48 -3.58 -18.27
N TYR A 62 -7.45 -4.86 -17.92
CA TYR A 62 -7.87 -5.93 -18.82
C TYR A 62 -9.39 -5.90 -19.09
N GLU A 63 -10.21 -5.55 -18.10
CA GLU A 63 -11.68 -5.39 -18.24
C GLU A 63 -12.05 -4.17 -19.11
N GLU A 64 -11.28 -3.09 -18.99
CA GLU A 64 -11.37 -1.91 -19.86
C GLU A 64 -10.97 -2.25 -21.31
N GLU A 65 -9.89 -3.02 -21.50
CA GLU A 65 -9.40 -3.45 -22.82
C GLU A 65 -10.29 -4.53 -23.47
N ALA A 66 -10.97 -5.37 -22.69
CA ALA A 66 -11.79 -6.48 -23.16
C ALA A 66 -13.25 -6.11 -23.48
N GLY A 67 -13.65 -4.84 -23.33
CA GLY A 67 -15.02 -4.41 -23.65
C GLY A 67 -16.06 -4.89 -22.63
N HIS A 68 -15.85 -4.53 -21.36
CA HIS A 68 -16.80 -4.58 -20.23
C HIS A 68 -17.28 -5.94 -19.73
N LEU A 69 -17.05 -6.18 -18.43
CA LEU A 69 -17.97 -6.82 -17.46
C LEU A 69 -17.35 -6.73 -16.05
N ALA A 70 -17.59 -5.62 -15.33
CA ALA A 70 -17.66 -5.56 -13.86
C ALA A 70 -18.06 -4.15 -13.39
N LEU A 71 -19.35 -3.95 -13.16
CA LEU A 71 -19.85 -2.89 -12.29
C LEU A 71 -19.80 -3.43 -10.85
N GLU A 72 -18.81 -3.00 -10.09
CA GLU A 72 -18.94 -2.81 -8.64
C GLU A 72 -18.31 -1.46 -8.27
N SER A 73 -18.87 -0.40 -8.85
CA SER A 73 -18.90 0.89 -8.16
C SER A 73 -20.13 0.84 -7.27
N HIS A 74 -19.97 0.66 -5.96
CA HIS A 74 -21.06 0.98 -5.04
C HIS A 74 -21.30 2.49 -5.08
N PRO A 75 -22.48 2.98 -5.46
CA PRO A 75 -22.83 4.39 -5.37
C PRO A 75 -23.91 4.59 -4.29
N SER A 76 -23.57 5.23 -3.17
CA SER A 76 -24.51 5.93 -2.28
C SER A 76 -23.71 6.48 -1.10
N GLU A 77 -23.82 7.72 -0.63
CA GLU A 77 -24.74 8.84 -0.81
C GLU A 77 -23.91 10.11 -0.49
N ASP A 78 -24.23 11.25 -1.10
CA ASP A 78 -23.44 12.49 -1.03
C ASP A 78 -23.46 13.17 0.37
N PRO A 79 -22.27 13.46 0.93
CA PRO A 79 -22.00 14.82 1.41
C PRO A 79 -20.71 15.34 0.77
N ALA A 80 -20.80 16.47 0.06
CA ALA A 80 -19.82 16.94 -0.92
C ALA A 80 -18.35 17.06 -0.47
N ALA A 81 -18.07 17.04 0.84
CA ALA A 81 -16.71 17.00 1.40
C ALA A 81 -16.15 15.56 1.59
N VAL A 82 -17.01 14.57 1.86
CA VAL A 82 -16.63 13.15 1.98
C VAL A 82 -16.29 12.57 0.62
N VAL A 83 -17.03 12.98 -0.43
CA VAL A 83 -16.78 12.56 -1.81
C VAL A 83 -15.42 13.04 -2.30
N GLU A 84 -15.02 14.28 -2.01
CA GLU A 84 -13.72 14.82 -2.39
C GLU A 84 -12.57 14.08 -1.70
N GLN A 85 -12.70 13.83 -0.39
CA GLN A 85 -11.69 13.10 0.37
C GLN A 85 -11.52 11.66 -0.13
N ASP A 86 -12.61 10.98 -0.47
CA ASP A 86 -12.55 9.60 -0.98
C ASP A 86 -12.01 9.54 -2.41
N GLN A 87 -12.31 10.53 -3.25
CA GLN A 87 -11.68 10.69 -4.56
C GLN A 87 -10.17 10.93 -4.44
N GLU A 88 -9.73 11.78 -3.52
CA GLU A 88 -8.30 12.03 -3.30
C GLU A 88 -7.59 10.77 -2.80
N ARG A 89 -8.18 10.05 -1.84
CA ARG A 89 -7.68 8.75 -1.37
C ARG A 89 -7.57 7.74 -2.52
N GLN A 90 -8.55 7.72 -3.42
CA GLN A 90 -8.54 6.82 -4.56
C GLN A 90 -7.44 7.19 -5.57
N ARG A 91 -7.20 8.49 -5.80
CA ARG A 91 -6.06 8.96 -6.61
C ARG A 91 -4.73 8.59 -5.97
N ALA A 92 -4.61 8.69 -4.64
CA ALA A 92 -3.41 8.31 -3.91
C ALA A 92 -3.14 6.80 -4.02
N ARG A 93 -4.16 5.95 -3.84
CA ARG A 93 -4.04 4.50 -4.05
C ARG A 93 -3.65 4.17 -5.49
N THR A 94 -4.25 4.85 -6.45
CA THR A 94 -3.90 4.69 -7.87
C THR A 94 -2.43 5.00 -8.10
N ALA A 95 -1.94 6.13 -7.60
CA ALA A 95 -0.54 6.55 -7.70
C ALA A 95 0.43 5.56 -7.03
N LEU A 96 0.11 5.08 -5.82
CA LEU A 96 0.87 4.02 -5.13
C LEU A 96 0.94 2.73 -5.96
N GLY A 97 -0.14 2.40 -6.67
CA GLY A 97 -0.20 1.27 -7.61
C GLY A 97 0.59 1.48 -8.91
N ARG A 98 1.10 2.69 -9.19
CA ARG A 98 1.92 3.00 -10.38
C ARG A 98 3.43 3.04 -10.11
N ILE A 99 3.85 3.29 -8.87
CA ILE A 99 5.27 3.39 -8.51
C ILE A 99 5.87 2.04 -8.11
N LYS A 100 7.21 2.03 -7.92
CA LYS A 100 7.95 0.82 -7.53
C LYS A 100 7.43 0.27 -6.19
N PRO A 101 7.33 -1.06 -6.02
CA PRO A 101 6.87 -1.71 -4.77
C PRO A 101 7.56 -1.18 -3.52
N ARG A 102 8.89 -1.09 -3.59
CA ARG A 102 9.70 -0.59 -2.50
C ARG A 102 9.43 0.89 -2.18
N SER A 103 9.28 1.74 -3.19
CA SER A 103 8.96 3.16 -3.00
C SER A 103 7.61 3.33 -2.30
N ALA A 104 6.57 2.66 -2.79
CA ALA A 104 5.24 2.68 -2.17
C ALA A 104 5.30 2.20 -0.72
N GLN A 105 5.93 1.05 -0.48
CA GLN A 105 6.10 0.48 0.86
C GLN A 105 6.77 1.49 1.81
N MET A 106 7.89 2.09 1.41
CA MET A 106 8.59 3.08 2.24
C MET A 106 7.71 4.28 2.61
N LEU A 107 6.93 4.82 1.66
CA LEU A 107 6.02 5.94 1.91
C LEU A 107 4.93 5.57 2.91
N ILE A 108 4.30 4.41 2.72
CA ILE A 108 3.22 3.92 3.59
C ILE A 108 3.73 3.69 5.02
N LEU A 109 4.87 3.03 5.17
CA LEU A 109 5.47 2.77 6.47
C LEU A 109 5.83 4.09 7.18
N ARG A 110 6.39 5.07 6.45
CA ARG A 110 6.71 6.39 6.98
C ARG A 110 5.47 7.19 7.40
N HIS A 111 4.42 7.17 6.58
CA HIS A 111 3.13 7.80 6.88
C HIS A 111 2.47 7.18 8.12
N SER A 112 2.75 5.90 8.37
CA SER A 112 2.21 5.15 9.51
C SER A 112 3.02 5.35 10.80
N GLY A 113 3.96 6.30 10.82
CA GLY A 113 4.71 6.68 12.02
C GLY A 113 5.98 5.87 12.29
N MET A 114 6.38 4.96 11.40
CA MET A 114 7.60 4.16 11.62
C MET A 114 8.87 5.00 11.51
N SER A 115 9.82 4.69 12.39
CA SER A 115 11.16 5.28 12.40
C SER A 115 11.99 4.83 11.19
N TYR A 116 13.09 5.54 10.92
CA TYR A 116 13.99 5.16 9.82
C TYR A 116 14.63 3.79 10.06
N ALA A 117 14.92 3.43 11.32
CA ALA A 117 15.45 2.12 11.65
C ALA A 117 14.44 1.00 11.37
N GLU A 118 13.17 1.21 11.73
CA GLU A 118 12.09 0.25 11.45
C GLU A 118 11.82 0.12 9.96
N ILE A 119 11.81 1.23 9.20
CA ILE A 119 11.65 1.21 7.74
C ILE A 119 12.85 0.51 7.09
N ALA A 120 14.07 0.78 7.55
CA ALA A 120 15.28 0.12 7.07
C ALA A 120 15.20 -1.40 7.28
N GLY A 121 14.82 -1.80 8.49
CA GLY A 121 14.52 -3.18 8.84
C GLY A 121 13.47 -3.74 7.90
N ALA A 122 12.29 -3.13 7.81
CA ALA A 122 11.17 -3.58 6.99
C ALA A 122 11.47 -3.63 5.50
N VAL A 123 12.35 -2.82 4.94
CA VAL A 123 12.59 -2.81 3.48
C VAL A 123 13.88 -3.54 3.11
N GLY A 124 14.71 -3.91 4.10
CA GLY A 124 15.98 -4.62 3.87
C GLY A 124 17.06 -3.70 3.32
N VAL A 125 17.20 -2.51 3.91
CA VAL A 125 18.16 -1.48 3.48
C VAL A 125 18.94 -0.96 4.67
N SER A 126 20.04 -0.22 4.44
CA SER A 126 20.75 0.43 5.54
C SER A 126 19.94 1.64 6.07
N PRO A 127 19.93 1.90 7.39
CA PRO A 127 19.28 3.08 7.97
C PRO A 127 19.72 4.41 7.34
N ALA A 128 21.02 4.52 7.01
CA ALA A 128 21.59 5.69 6.36
C ALA A 128 20.98 5.96 4.96
N SER A 129 20.52 4.92 4.25
CA SER A 129 19.93 5.08 2.91
C SER A 129 18.47 5.53 2.93
N VAL A 130 17.78 5.42 4.07
CA VAL A 130 16.31 5.59 4.15
C VAL A 130 15.88 6.98 3.73
N GLY A 131 16.56 8.04 4.19
CA GLY A 131 16.21 9.42 3.84
C GLY A 131 16.25 9.68 2.33
N ALA A 132 17.37 9.32 1.68
CA ALA A 132 17.52 9.49 0.23
C ALA A 132 16.54 8.63 -0.58
N LEU A 133 16.22 7.43 -0.10
CA LEU A 133 15.23 6.56 -0.72
C LEU A 133 13.79 7.11 -0.56
N LEU A 134 13.44 7.67 0.60
CA LEU A 134 12.14 8.30 0.82
C LEU A 134 11.96 9.53 -0.08
N ALA A 135 12.99 10.37 -0.21
CA ALA A 135 12.94 11.52 -1.10
C ALA A 135 12.68 11.10 -2.57
N ARG A 136 13.37 10.06 -3.04
CA ARG A 136 13.11 9.49 -4.38
C ARG A 136 11.71 8.89 -4.49
N ALA A 137 11.26 8.17 -3.47
CA ALA A 137 9.92 7.59 -3.45
C ALA A 137 8.83 8.67 -3.50
N GLN A 138 9.02 9.78 -2.79
CA GLN A 138 8.12 10.93 -2.81
C GLN A 138 8.06 11.57 -4.20
N ALA A 139 9.21 11.80 -4.84
CA ALA A 139 9.25 12.31 -6.21
C ALA A 139 8.56 11.37 -7.22
N GLU A 140 8.77 10.04 -7.10
CA GLU A 140 8.05 9.05 -7.91
C GLU A 140 6.53 9.12 -7.68
N PHE A 141 6.09 9.29 -6.43
CA PHE A 141 4.68 9.40 -6.07
C PHE A 141 4.05 10.69 -6.62
N GLU A 142 4.69 11.85 -6.44
CA GLU A 142 4.20 13.15 -6.94
C GLU A 142 4.00 13.12 -8.47
N GLN A 143 4.94 12.52 -9.20
CA GLN A 143 4.81 12.33 -10.65
C GLN A 143 3.66 11.38 -11.02
N ALA A 144 3.45 10.30 -10.24
CA ALA A 144 2.36 9.36 -10.50
C ALA A 144 0.98 9.93 -10.13
N PHE A 145 0.93 10.74 -9.07
CA PHE A 145 -0.29 11.36 -8.54
C PHE A 145 -0.78 12.50 -9.43
N SER A 146 0.11 13.35 -9.93
CA SER A 146 -0.24 14.40 -10.92
C SER A 146 -0.88 13.80 -12.19
N ARG A 147 -0.34 12.69 -12.70
CA ARG A 147 -0.93 11.91 -13.82
C ARG A 147 -2.22 11.14 -13.48
N ALA A 148 -2.66 11.17 -12.23
CA ALA A 148 -3.95 10.60 -11.82
C ALA A 148 -5.00 11.69 -11.58
N ILE A 149 -4.59 12.97 -11.55
CA ILE A 149 -5.47 14.13 -11.45
C ILE A 149 -5.81 14.67 -12.85
N GLY A 150 -4.84 14.70 -13.77
CA GLY A 150 -5.04 15.05 -15.19
C GLY A 150 -5.43 13.84 -16.02
#